data_AF-A0A4Y2B4A9-F1
#
_entry.id   AF-A0A4Y2B4A9-F1
#
_cell.length_a   1.000
_cell.length_b   1.000
_cell.length_c   1.000
_cell.angle_alpha   90.00
_cell.angle_beta   90.00
_cell.angle_gamma   90.00
#
_symmetry.space_group_name_H-M   'P 1'
#
loop_
_entity.id
_entity.type
_entity.pdbx_description
1 polymer ?
#
loop_
_entity_poly.entity_id
_entity_poly.type
_entity_poly.pdbx_seq_one_letter_code
_entity_poly.pdbx_strand_id
1 'polypeptide(L)'
;MYDMYNPTILSIEVLRLEKRMDEHLYYLRDAPPEYSTFPFDMEPEFIIEGEPVRLNPIKVKLNPPPWFAKWEQRNLKGIEPLGELHWKSRRILRTKIQPMQVLDKYDLMKQYRRSVPEEDQQEIWEDVDKHKANFPARKQIWKRALQKAKPKTSS
;
A
#
# COMPACT_ATOMS: atom_id res chain seq x y z
N MET A 1 -0.57 0.41 17.22
CA MET A 1 0.24 0.95 16.11
C MET A 1 1.66 0.46 16.35
N TYR A 2 2.33 -0.04 15.32
CA TYR A 2 3.71 -0.53 15.44
C TYR A 2 4.68 0.56 14.98
N ASP A 3 5.82 0.65 15.65
CA ASP A 3 6.92 1.54 15.29
C ASP A 3 8.08 0.68 14.76
N MET A 4 8.53 0.97 13.54
CA MET A 4 9.50 0.14 12.80
C MET A 4 10.86 0.04 13.48
N TYR A 5 11.25 1.04 14.28
CA TYR A 5 12.54 1.07 14.97
C TYR A 5 12.45 0.65 16.45
N ASN A 6 11.32 0.08 16.86
CA ASN A 6 11.13 -0.38 18.22
C ASN A 6 11.96 -1.66 18.49
N PRO A 7 12.83 -1.67 19.52
CA PRO A 7 13.69 -2.81 19.83
C PRO A 7 12.95 -4.07 20.30
N THR A 8 11.65 -3.97 20.62
CA THR A 8 10.82 -5.14 20.99
C THR A 8 10.37 -5.96 19.79
N ILE A 9 10.51 -5.45 18.56
CA ILE A 9 10.18 -6.17 17.33
C ILE A 9 11.30 -7.18 17.03
N LEU A 10 10.94 -8.47 16.97
CA LEU A 10 11.89 -9.55 16.68
C LEU A 10 12.04 -9.80 15.18
N SER A 11 10.94 -9.81 14.44
CA SER A 11 10.92 -10.08 13.00
C SER A 11 9.69 -9.46 12.35
N ILE A 12 9.87 -8.94 11.13
CA ILE A 12 8.77 -8.46 10.28
C ILE A 12 8.76 -9.36 9.05
N GLU A 13 7.68 -10.13 8.89
CA GLU A 13 7.47 -11.01 7.74
C GLU A 13 6.38 -10.42 6.84
N VAL A 14 6.65 -10.39 5.53
CA VAL A 14 5.69 -9.93 4.52
C VAL A 14 5.04 -11.15 3.88
N LEU A 15 3.77 -11.39 4.20
CA LEU A 15 3.01 -12.52 3.65
C LEU A 15 2.62 -12.30 2.19
N ARG A 16 2.17 -11.09 1.85
CA ARG A 16 1.76 -10.73 0.49
C ARG A 16 2.07 -9.26 0.23
N LEU A 17 2.80 -9.01 -0.85
CA LEU A 17 3.16 -7.66 -1.27
C LEU A 17 2.26 -7.24 -2.44
N GLU A 18 1.33 -6.34 -2.18
CA GLU A 18 0.41 -5.79 -3.18
C GLU A 18 0.22 -4.28 -3.01
N LYS A 19 -0.22 -3.63 -4.09
CA LYS A 19 -0.68 -2.23 -4.08
C LYS A 19 -2.19 -2.17 -4.24
N ARG A 20 -2.82 -1.16 -3.62
CA ARG A 20 -4.23 -0.81 -3.82
C ARG A 20 -4.36 0.46 -4.66
N MET A 21 -5.57 0.71 -5.15
CA MET A 21 -5.90 1.91 -5.94
C MET A 21 -5.78 3.22 -5.15
N ASP A 22 -5.93 3.14 -3.83
CA ASP A 22 -5.81 4.26 -2.90
C ASP A 22 -4.62 4.06 -1.96
N GLU A 23 -3.95 5.16 -1.60
CA GLU A 23 -2.82 5.16 -0.67
C GLU A 23 -3.22 4.79 0.76
N HIS A 24 -4.45 5.13 1.17
CA HIS A 24 -4.95 4.94 2.53
C HIS A 24 -6.25 4.13 2.53
N LEU A 25 -6.30 3.06 3.32
CA LEU A 25 -7.42 2.11 3.37
C LEU A 25 -8.33 2.30 4.59
N TYR A 26 -8.42 3.51 5.14
CA TYR A 26 -9.20 3.76 6.36
C TYR A 26 -10.69 3.44 6.25
N TYR A 27 -11.22 3.42 5.02
CA TYR A 27 -12.61 3.05 4.73
C TYR A 27 -12.94 1.57 5.02
N LEU A 28 -11.93 0.71 5.18
CA LEU A 28 -12.14 -0.70 5.57
C LEU A 28 -12.81 -0.84 6.94
N ARG A 29 -12.73 0.18 7.81
CA ARG A 29 -13.43 0.22 9.11
C ARG A 29 -14.96 0.22 8.95
N ASP A 30 -15.46 0.78 7.86
CA ASP A 30 -16.88 0.88 7.54
C ASP A 30 -17.32 -0.14 6.46
N ALA A 31 -16.44 -1.07 6.10
CA ALA A 31 -16.70 -2.12 5.12
C ALA A 31 -17.12 -3.44 5.81
N PRO A 32 -17.72 -4.39 5.07
CA PRO A 32 -17.96 -5.74 5.55
C PRO A 32 -16.66 -6.41 6.03
N PRO A 33 -16.72 -7.24 7.09
CA PRO A 33 -15.55 -7.95 7.62
C PRO A 33 -14.86 -8.86 6.59
N GLU A 34 -15.57 -9.30 5.55
CA GLU A 34 -15.03 -10.12 4.46
C GLU A 34 -13.79 -9.52 3.80
N TYR A 35 -13.71 -8.18 3.70
CA TYR A 35 -12.57 -7.50 3.09
C TYR A 35 -11.37 -7.31 4.04
N SER A 36 -11.55 -7.59 5.34
CA SER A 36 -10.55 -7.35 6.39
C SER A 36 -10.19 -8.61 7.18
N THR A 37 -10.82 -9.74 6.88
CA THR A 37 -10.57 -11.01 7.57
C THR A 37 -9.55 -11.80 6.79
N PHE A 38 -8.43 -12.12 7.43
CA PHE A 38 -7.36 -12.94 6.86
C PHE A 38 -7.10 -14.14 7.78
N PRO A 39 -6.83 -15.33 7.23
CA PRO A 39 -6.47 -16.49 8.03
C PRO A 39 -5.11 -16.28 8.70
N PHE A 40 -4.98 -16.69 9.96
CA PHE A 40 -3.70 -16.58 10.70
C PHE A 40 -2.62 -17.52 10.15
N ASP A 41 -3.02 -18.67 9.61
CA ASP A 41 -2.12 -19.68 9.04
C ASP A 41 -1.82 -19.43 7.55
N MET A 42 -1.86 -18.18 7.10
CA MET A 42 -1.58 -17.82 5.71
C MET A 42 -0.09 -18.02 5.37
N GLU A 43 0.19 -18.79 4.33
CA GLU A 43 1.56 -18.96 3.83
C GLU A 43 2.03 -17.74 3.02
N PRO A 44 3.34 -17.39 3.08
CA PRO A 44 3.87 -16.26 2.32
C PRO A 44 3.90 -16.52 0.81
N GLU A 45 3.36 -15.57 0.04
CA GLU A 45 3.42 -15.54 -1.41
C GLU A 45 4.78 -15.00 -1.88
N PHE A 46 5.54 -15.82 -2.62
CA PHE A 46 6.85 -15.43 -3.13
C PHE A 46 6.72 -14.61 -4.43
N ILE A 47 7.48 -13.52 -4.51
CA ILE A 47 7.62 -12.68 -5.70
C ILE A 47 9.05 -12.78 -6.20
N ILE A 48 9.21 -12.84 -7.53
CA ILE A 48 10.52 -12.85 -8.16
C ILE A 48 11.14 -11.45 -8.02
N GLU A 49 12.35 -11.37 -7.47
CA GLU A 49 13.21 -10.18 -7.48
C GLU A 49 13.22 -9.52 -8.86
N GLY A 50 12.71 -8.29 -8.92
CA GLY A 50 12.58 -7.50 -10.15
C GLY A 50 11.18 -7.48 -10.78
N GLU A 51 10.26 -8.35 -10.36
CA GLU A 51 8.86 -8.27 -10.80
C GLU A 51 8.19 -7.01 -10.22
N PRO A 52 7.43 -6.24 -11.02
CA PRO A 52 6.71 -5.08 -10.50
C PRO A 52 5.66 -5.52 -9.48
N VAL A 53 5.47 -4.72 -8.43
CA VAL A 53 4.46 -4.99 -7.40
C VAL A 53 3.06 -5.00 -8.02
N ARG A 54 2.33 -6.10 -7.81
CA ARG A 54 1.00 -6.31 -8.37
C ARG A 54 -0.02 -5.32 -7.78
N LEU A 55 -0.83 -4.72 -8.65
CA LEU A 55 -1.92 -3.84 -8.27
C LEU A 55 -3.20 -4.66 -8.12
N ASN A 56 -3.80 -4.64 -6.94
CA ASN A 56 -5.08 -5.26 -6.63
C ASN A 56 -6.24 -4.29 -6.96
N PRO A 57 -7.04 -4.55 -8.01
CA PRO A 57 -8.10 -3.66 -8.48
C PRO A 57 -9.44 -3.82 -7.74
N ILE A 58 -9.50 -4.64 -6.68
CA ILE A 58 -10.73 -4.91 -5.93
C ILE A 58 -11.33 -3.58 -5.42
N LYS A 59 -12.61 -3.39 -5.73
CA LYS A 59 -13.43 -2.32 -5.16
C LYS A 59 -14.20 -2.86 -3.96
N VAL A 60 -14.20 -2.09 -2.88
CA VAL A 60 -14.82 -2.46 -1.62
C VAL A 60 -16.23 -1.88 -1.55
N LYS A 61 -17.21 -2.72 -1.25
CA LYS A 61 -18.57 -2.28 -0.93
C LYS A 61 -18.63 -1.83 0.53
N LEU A 62 -19.16 -0.65 0.82
CA LEU A 62 -19.34 -0.18 2.19
C LEU A 62 -20.64 -0.71 2.80
N ASN A 63 -20.66 -0.80 4.13
CA ASN A 63 -21.88 -1.04 4.89
C ASN A 63 -22.86 0.14 4.74
N PRO A 64 -24.15 -0.03 5.06
CA PRO A 64 -25.07 1.10 5.13
C PRO A 64 -24.60 2.15 6.16
N PRO A 65 -24.92 3.45 5.96
CA PRO A 65 -24.57 4.51 6.90
C PRO A 65 -25.27 4.31 8.27
N PRO A 66 -24.76 4.93 9.36
CA PRO A 66 -23.70 5.95 9.41
C PRO A 66 -22.27 5.38 9.39
N TRP A 67 -21.35 6.11 8.75
CA TRP A 67 -19.91 5.78 8.69
C TRP A 67 -19.07 6.64 9.62
N PHE A 68 -17.86 6.18 9.92
CA PHE A 68 -16.87 6.95 10.67
C PHE A 68 -16.47 8.28 9.99
N ALA A 69 -16.41 8.30 8.66
CA ALA A 69 -16.09 9.51 7.91
C ALA A 69 -16.95 9.66 6.65
N LYS A 70 -17.00 10.89 6.12
CA LYS A 70 -17.64 11.21 4.84
C LYS A 70 -16.76 10.74 3.67
N TRP A 71 -16.66 9.43 3.48
CA TRP A 71 -15.82 8.80 2.44
C TRP A 71 -16.16 9.29 1.04
N GLU A 72 -17.44 9.56 0.83
CA GLU A 72 -18.01 10.18 -0.37
C GLU A 72 -17.42 11.55 -0.77
N GLN A 73 -16.79 12.26 0.17
CA GLN A 73 -16.09 13.52 -0.08
C GLN A 73 -14.60 13.32 -0.33
N ARG A 74 -14.08 12.10 -0.18
CA ARG A 74 -12.68 11.78 -0.48
C ARG A 74 -12.65 11.20 -1.88
N ASN A 75 -11.76 11.68 -2.76
CA ASN A 75 -11.66 11.24 -4.16
C ASN A 75 -11.05 9.82 -4.26
N LEU A 76 -11.68 8.85 -3.61
CA LEU A 76 -11.24 7.46 -3.47
C LEU A 76 -11.67 6.64 -4.69
N LYS A 77 -10.78 5.76 -5.15
CA LYS A 77 -10.99 4.91 -6.34
C LYS A 77 -11.26 3.45 -5.99
N GLY A 78 -10.92 3.02 -4.77
CA GLY A 78 -11.05 1.66 -4.27
C GLY A 78 -12.41 1.32 -3.64
N ILE A 79 -13.38 2.22 -3.67
CA ILE A 79 -14.74 1.99 -3.13
C ILE A 79 -15.74 1.85 -4.29
N GLU A 80 -16.70 0.94 -4.15
CA GLU A 80 -17.82 0.83 -5.09
C GLU A 80 -18.72 2.08 -5.05
N PRO A 81 -19.38 2.49 -6.15
CA PRO A 81 -20.24 3.67 -6.13
C PRO A 81 -21.37 3.60 -5.08
N LEU A 82 -21.45 4.60 -4.18
CA LEU A 82 -22.39 4.68 -3.04
C LEU A 82 -23.87 4.97 -3.43
N GLY A 83 -24.32 4.55 -4.62
CA GLY A 83 -25.72 4.68 -5.05
C GLY A 83 -26.25 6.13 -5.11
N GLU A 84 -27.32 6.43 -4.36
CA GLU A 84 -27.93 7.77 -4.32
C GLU A 84 -27.11 8.78 -3.51
N LEU A 85 -26.45 8.37 -2.43
CA LEU A 85 -25.61 9.27 -1.62
C LEU A 85 -24.46 9.87 -2.46
N HIS A 86 -24.02 9.10 -3.46
CA HIS A 86 -23.03 9.49 -4.45
C HIS A 86 -23.42 10.72 -5.30
N TRP A 87 -24.69 11.09 -5.50
CA TRP A 87 -25.01 12.27 -6.34
C TRP A 87 -24.73 13.60 -5.64
N LYS A 88 -25.14 13.74 -4.37
CA LYS A 88 -24.88 14.96 -3.56
C LYS A 88 -23.37 15.13 -3.35
N SER A 89 -22.71 14.02 -3.07
CA SER A 89 -21.28 13.97 -2.80
C SER A 89 -20.44 14.16 -4.07
N ARG A 90 -20.89 13.65 -5.24
CA ARG A 90 -20.29 13.98 -6.55
C ARG A 90 -20.31 15.47 -6.84
N ARG A 91 -21.40 16.17 -6.48
CA ARG A 91 -21.46 17.62 -6.68
C ARG A 91 -20.37 18.32 -5.89
N ILE A 92 -20.21 17.97 -4.61
CA ILE A 92 -19.15 18.54 -3.74
C ILE A 92 -17.76 18.18 -4.26
N LEU A 93 -17.57 16.94 -4.70
CA LEU A 93 -16.32 16.46 -5.29
C LEU A 93 -15.94 17.29 -6.52
N ARG A 94 -16.88 17.51 -7.43
CA ARG A 94 -16.66 18.29 -8.66
C ARG A 94 -16.48 19.78 -8.42
N THR A 95 -17.21 20.38 -7.49
CA THR A 95 -17.20 21.84 -7.29
C THR A 95 -16.11 22.32 -6.36
N LYS A 96 -15.67 21.50 -5.41
CA LYS A 96 -14.70 21.92 -4.38
C LYS A 96 -13.39 21.15 -4.45
N ILE A 97 -13.47 19.82 -4.42
CA ILE A 97 -12.29 18.98 -4.22
C ILE A 97 -11.47 18.83 -5.50
N GLN A 98 -12.11 18.58 -6.65
CA GLN A 98 -11.41 18.46 -7.93
C GLN A 98 -10.69 19.76 -8.32
N PRO A 99 -11.30 20.96 -8.24
CA PRO A 99 -10.58 22.20 -8.50
C PRO A 99 -9.38 22.39 -7.57
N MET A 100 -9.51 22.04 -6.29
CA MET A 100 -8.40 22.13 -5.34
C MET A 100 -7.28 21.13 -5.65
N GLN A 101 -7.61 19.92 -6.08
CA GLN A 101 -6.62 18.93 -6.54
C GLN A 101 -5.95 19.34 -7.85
N VAL A 102 -6.67 20.03 -8.74
CA VAL A 102 -6.11 20.60 -9.96
C VAL A 102 -5.09 21.67 -9.59
N LEU A 103 -5.41 22.57 -8.65
CA LEU A 103 -4.46 23.57 -8.15
C LEU A 103 -3.23 22.90 -7.50
N ASP A 104 -3.45 21.88 -6.68
CA ASP A 104 -2.37 21.10 -6.06
C ASP A 104 -1.41 20.47 -7.08
N LYS A 105 -1.92 20.07 -8.27
CA LYS A 105 -1.09 19.55 -9.36
C LYS A 105 -0.11 20.60 -9.87
N TYR A 106 -0.47 21.88 -9.83
CA TYR A 106 0.37 23.00 -10.27
C TYR A 106 1.16 23.64 -9.12
N ASP A 107 0.96 23.20 -7.88
CA ASP A 107 1.73 23.67 -6.73
C ASP A 107 3.09 22.96 -6.68
N LEU A 108 4.09 23.60 -7.29
CA LEU A 108 5.48 23.11 -7.31
C LEU A 108 6.07 22.99 -5.91
N MET A 109 5.66 23.84 -4.97
CA MET A 109 6.18 23.77 -3.60
C MET A 109 5.60 22.60 -2.82
N LYS A 110 4.35 22.25 -3.10
CA LYS A 110 3.74 21.02 -2.59
C LYS A 110 4.42 19.77 -3.17
N GLN A 111 4.78 19.79 -4.44
CA GLN A 111 5.53 18.70 -5.07
C GLN A 111 6.92 18.55 -4.47
N TYR A 112 7.66 19.65 -4.35
CA TYR A 112 8.99 19.67 -3.75
C TYR A 112 8.99 19.15 -2.31
N ARG A 113 7.99 19.51 -1.49
CA ARG A 113 7.86 18.98 -0.12
C ARG A 113 7.44 17.50 -0.05
N ARG A 114 6.92 16.94 -1.14
CA ARG A 114 6.41 15.56 -1.18
C ARG A 114 7.51 14.53 -1.43
N SER A 115 8.55 14.91 -2.18
CA SER A 115 9.66 14.04 -2.55
C SER A 115 10.98 14.65 -2.11
N VAL A 116 11.93 13.80 -1.71
CA VAL A 116 13.31 14.23 -1.50
C VAL A 116 13.91 14.63 -2.85
N PRO A 117 14.64 15.76 -2.97
CA PRO A 117 15.36 16.14 -4.19
C PRO A 117 16.33 15.06 -4.69
N GLU A 118 16.68 15.07 -5.97
CA GLU A 118 17.57 14.05 -6.55
C GLU A 118 18.99 14.09 -5.94
N GLU A 119 19.51 15.28 -5.70
CA GLU A 119 20.83 15.49 -5.05
C GLU A 119 20.87 14.82 -3.67
N ASP A 120 19.86 15.13 -2.83
CA ASP A 120 19.71 14.53 -1.50
C ASP A 120 19.46 13.00 -1.59
N GLN A 121 18.72 12.53 -2.60
CA GLN A 121 18.52 11.08 -2.80
C GLN A 121 19.84 10.36 -3.08
N GLN A 122 20.72 10.93 -3.90
CA GLN A 122 22.02 10.33 -4.22
C GLN A 122 22.88 10.20 -2.95
N GLU A 123 22.99 11.27 -2.16
CA GLU A 123 23.72 11.25 -0.89
C GLU A 123 23.16 10.18 0.07
N ILE A 124 21.83 10.13 0.22
CA ILE A 124 21.16 9.12 1.07
C ILE A 124 21.45 7.70 0.57
N TRP A 125 21.38 7.46 -0.75
CA TRP A 125 21.62 6.13 -1.30
C TRP A 125 23.08 5.69 -1.17
N GLU A 126 24.03 6.59 -1.37
CA GLU A 126 25.45 6.33 -1.15
C GLU A 126 25.70 5.91 0.30
N ASP A 127 25.13 6.63 1.26
CA ASP A 127 25.28 6.32 2.68
C ASP A 127 24.62 5.00 3.07
N VAL A 128 23.44 4.72 2.51
CA VAL A 128 22.77 3.42 2.65
C VAL A 128 23.64 2.29 2.09
N ASP A 129 24.27 2.48 0.94
CA ASP A 129 25.11 1.46 0.31
C ASP A 129 26.45 1.26 1.03
N LYS A 130 27.07 2.33 1.55
CA LYS A 130 28.21 2.24 2.49
C LYS A 130 27.84 1.45 3.74
N HIS A 131 26.66 1.71 4.31
CA HIS A 131 26.17 0.97 5.48
C HIS A 131 25.90 -0.51 5.15
N LYS A 132 25.28 -0.82 4.01
CA LYS A 132 25.07 -2.22 3.56
C LYS A 132 26.39 -2.96 3.35
N ALA A 133 27.44 -2.29 2.90
CA ALA A 133 28.76 -2.89 2.74
C ALA A 133 29.37 -3.31 4.09
N ASN A 134 29.19 -2.48 5.12
CA ASN A 134 29.66 -2.77 6.49
C ASN A 134 28.78 -3.82 7.20
N PHE A 135 27.48 -3.82 6.91
CA PHE A 135 26.49 -4.72 7.51
C PHE A 135 25.76 -5.50 6.41
N PRO A 136 26.42 -6.49 5.76
CA PRO A 136 25.78 -7.26 4.72
C PRO A 136 24.58 -8.00 5.31
N ALA A 137 23.39 -7.70 4.79
CA ALA A 137 22.18 -8.42 5.15
C ALA A 137 22.41 -9.93 4.91
N ARG A 138 22.07 -10.77 5.91
CA ARG A 138 22.11 -12.23 5.75
C ARG A 138 21.14 -12.63 4.63
N LYS A 139 21.66 -12.79 3.40
CA LYS A 139 20.93 -13.34 2.24
C LYS A 139 20.61 -14.82 2.47
N GLN A 140 19.54 -15.12 3.23
CA GLN A 140 19.22 -16.49 3.63
C GLN A 140 17.93 -17.08 3.03
N ILE A 141 17.13 -16.36 2.24
CA ILE A 141 15.73 -16.81 2.03
C ILE A 141 15.51 -17.52 0.69
N TRP A 142 16.31 -17.25 -0.34
CA TRP A 142 16.02 -17.72 -1.70
C TRP A 142 16.40 -19.18 -1.99
N LYS A 143 17.49 -19.69 -1.39
CA LYS A 143 17.98 -21.05 -1.70
C LYS A 143 17.06 -22.16 -1.17
N ARG A 144 16.30 -21.91 -0.09
CA ARG A 144 15.42 -22.91 0.53
C ARG A 144 14.07 -23.03 -0.19
N ALA A 145 13.55 -21.94 -0.76
CA ALA A 145 12.27 -21.93 -1.49
C ALA A 145 12.38 -22.60 -2.87
N LEU A 146 13.46 -22.33 -3.63
CA LEU A 146 13.68 -22.94 -4.95
C LEU A 146 13.82 -24.49 -4.86
N GLN A 147 14.33 -25.00 -3.74
CA GLN A 147 14.44 -26.43 -3.49
C GLN A 147 13.07 -27.10 -3.20
N LYS A 148 12.13 -26.37 -2.60
CA LYS A 148 10.76 -26.86 -2.36
C LYS A 148 9.89 -26.87 -3.61
N ALA A 149 10.17 -26.01 -4.59
CA ALA A 149 9.42 -25.88 -5.84
C ALA A 149 9.85 -26.85 -6.96
N LYS A 150 10.87 -27.70 -6.74
CA LYS A 150 11.25 -28.71 -7.74
C LYS A 150 10.17 -29.80 -7.83
N PRO A 151 9.63 -30.12 -9.02
CA PRO A 151 8.68 -31.21 -9.16
C PRO A 151 9.34 -32.52 -8.73
N LYS A 152 8.67 -33.29 -7.89
CA LYS A 152 9.11 -34.65 -7.54
C LYS A 152 9.09 -35.48 -8.82
N THR A 153 10.26 -35.77 -9.36
CA THR A 153 10.41 -36.75 -10.46
C THR A 153 9.94 -38.10 -9.92
N SER A 154 8.76 -38.54 -10.33
CA SER A 154 8.27 -39.90 -10.09
C SER A 154 9.14 -40.87 -10.89
N SER A 155 9.89 -41.73 -10.20
CA SER A 155 10.44 -42.98 -10.75
C SER A 155 9.42 -44.10 -10.59
#